data_AF-A0A1V0DAM8-F1
#
_entry.id   AF-A0A1V0DAM8-F1
#
_cell.length_a   1.000
_cell.length_b   1.000
_cell.length_c   1.000
_cell.angle_alpha   90.00
_cell.angle_beta   90.00
_cell.angle_gamma   90.00
#
_symmetry.space_group_name_H-M   'P 1'
#
loop_
_entity.id
_entity.type
_entity.pdbx_description
1 polymer ?
#
loop_
_entity_poly.entity_id
_entity_poly.type
_entity_poly.pdbx_seq_one_letter_code
_entity_poly.pdbx_strand_id
1 'polypeptide(L)'
;MVSWQLTNPNDNAESYNLGAEYTWNDLLILRTGYRFGVEEVTTPSLGLGLIVPGLGPDLRFDYGFNRMERLGTLHRVGLHLSL
;
A
#
# COMPACT_ATOMS: atom_id res chain seq x y z
N MET A 1 3.78 -4.89 10.79
CA MET A 1 4.59 -5.81 9.96
C MET A 1 5.54 -5.01 9.09
N VAL A 2 6.79 -5.44 8.92
CA VAL A 2 7.73 -4.84 7.96
C VAL A 2 8.18 -5.92 7.00
N SER A 3 8.25 -5.58 5.71
CA SER A 3 8.55 -6.48 4.61
C SER A 3 9.56 -5.83 3.67
N TRP A 4 10.48 -6.64 3.16
CA TRP A 4 11.58 -6.22 2.31
C TRP A 4 11.82 -7.33 1.30
N GLN A 5 11.88 -6.96 0.02
CA GLN A 5 12.03 -7.89 -1.09
C GLN A 5 13.07 -7.35 -2.08
N LEU A 6 14.04 -8.20 -2.41
CA LEU A 6 15.09 -7.93 -3.40
C LEU A 6 14.87 -8.84 -4.61
N THR A 7 14.83 -8.25 -5.80
CA THR A 7 14.78 -8.99 -7.06
C THR A 7 15.92 -8.53 -7.95
N ASN A 8 16.83 -9.45 -8.30
CA ASN A 8 17.95 -9.21 -9.21
C ASN A 8 17.82 -10.10 -10.46
N PRO A 9 17.13 -9.65 -11.51
CA PRO A 9 17.13 -10.32 -12.80
C PRO A 9 18.44 -10.00 -13.55
N ASN A 10 19.05 -11.01 -14.16
CA ASN A 10 20.35 -10.93 -14.86
C ASN A 10 20.36 -10.01 -16.12
N ASP A 11 19.23 -9.39 -16.49
CA ASP A 11 19.05 -8.66 -17.75
C ASP A 11 18.16 -7.39 -17.63
N ASN A 12 17.58 -7.10 -16.46
CA ASN A 12 16.61 -6.00 -16.30
C ASN A 12 16.71 -5.35 -14.92
N ALA A 13 16.57 -4.02 -14.87
CA ALA A 13 16.71 -3.14 -13.71
C ALA A 13 16.31 -3.75 -12.35
N GLU A 14 17.22 -3.64 -11.38
CA GLU A 14 17.19 -4.22 -10.03
C GLU A 14 16.01 -3.69 -9.21
N SER A 15 14.92 -4.45 -9.04
CA SER A 15 13.78 -3.97 -8.24
C SER A 15 13.94 -4.32 -6.76
N TYR A 16 14.03 -3.28 -5.93
CA TYR A 16 13.95 -3.32 -4.48
C TYR A 16 12.56 -2.88 -4.03
N ASN A 17 11.91 -3.61 -3.14
CA ASN A 17 10.62 -3.22 -2.58
C ASN A 17 10.69 -3.27 -1.05
N LEU A 18 10.33 -2.17 -0.41
CA LEU A 18 10.23 -2.03 1.05
C LEU A 18 8.78 -1.68 1.37
N GLY A 19 8.17 -2.39 2.32
CA GLY A 19 6.80 -2.13 2.75
C GLY A 19 6.68 -2.23 4.26
N ALA A 20 6.05 -1.25 4.88
CA ALA A 20 5.69 -1.27 6.29
C ALA A 20 4.18 -1.13 6.45
N GLU A 21 3.61 -1.99 7.28
CA GLU A 21 2.20 -1.96 7.67
C GLU A 21 2.12 -1.82 9.19
N TYR A 22 1.28 -0.91 9.65
CA TYR A 22 1.00 -0.67 11.05
C TYR A 22 -0.50 -0.82 11.28
N THR A 23 -0.89 -1.75 12.14
CA THR A 23 -2.29 -2.02 12.47
C THR A 23 -2.54 -1.64 13.92
N TRP A 24 -3.49 -0.73 14.12
CA TRP A 24 -3.99 -0.33 15.43
C TRP A 24 -5.32 -1.02 15.72
N ASN A 25 -5.30 -1.93 16.70
CA ASN A 25 -6.48 -2.59 17.25
C ASN A 25 -7.38 -3.26 16.20
N ASP A 26 -6.81 -3.70 15.08
CA ASP A 26 -7.52 -4.24 13.90
C ASP A 26 -8.60 -3.31 13.29
N LEU A 27 -8.65 -2.06 13.75
CA LEU A 27 -9.57 -1.02 13.28
C LEU A 27 -8.91 -0.12 12.26
N LEU A 28 -7.65 0.24 12.46
CA LEU A 28 -6.94 1.18 11.61
C LEU A 28 -5.66 0.54 11.09
N ILE A 29 -5.51 0.48 9.78
CA ILE A 29 -4.38 -0.14 9.10
C ILE A 29 -3.66 0.94 8.29
N LEU A 30 -2.52 1.41 8.76
CA LEU A 30 -1.65 2.27 7.98
C LEU A 30 -0.68 1.42 7.16
N ARG A 31 -0.52 1.74 5.88
CA ARG A 31 0.41 1.07 4.97
C ARG A 31 1.32 2.12 4.35
N THR A 32 2.61 1.84 4.30
CA THR A 32 3.57 2.63 3.54
C THR A 32 4.46 1.68 2.75
N GLY A 33 4.78 2.05 1.53
CA GLY A 33 5.57 1.25 0.62
C GLY A 33 6.56 2.15 -0.11
N TYR A 34 7.73 1.63 -0.41
CA TYR A 34 8.70 2.27 -1.26
C TYR A 34 9.28 1.23 -2.19
N ARG A 35 9.22 1.49 -3.49
CA ARG A 35 9.88 0.67 -4.51
C ARG A 35 11.07 1.45 -5.04
N PHE A 36 12.27 0.85 -5.03
CA PHE A 36 13.50 1.39 -5.61
C PHE A 36 13.92 0.50 -6.80
N GLY A 37 14.61 1.07 -7.79
CA GLY A 37 15.40 0.33 -8.79
C GLY A 37 14.66 -0.24 -10.00
N VAL A 38 13.44 0.26 -10.26
CA VAL A 38 13.05 0.54 -11.65
C VAL A 38 13.49 1.99 -11.87
N GLU A 39 14.18 2.34 -12.96
CA GLU A 39 14.68 3.71 -13.28
C GLU A 39 13.59 4.82 -13.28
N GLU A 40 12.37 4.51 -12.85
CA GLU A 40 11.16 5.29 -13.04
C GLU A 40 10.23 5.38 -11.83
N VAL A 41 10.56 4.79 -10.68
CA VAL A 41 9.70 4.84 -9.50
C VAL A 41 10.56 5.10 -8.26
N THR A 42 10.68 6.36 -7.86
CA THR A 42 11.38 6.83 -6.63
C THR A 42 10.40 7.32 -5.56
N THR A 43 9.11 7.01 -5.69
CA THR A 43 8.07 7.66 -4.88
C THR A 43 7.45 6.71 -3.86
N PRO A 44 7.29 7.14 -2.60
CA PRO A 44 6.61 6.35 -1.58
C PRO A 44 5.12 6.21 -1.87
N SER A 45 4.61 5.01 -1.67
CA SER A 45 3.21 4.64 -1.57
C SER A 45 2.74 4.79 -0.13
N LEU A 46 1.54 5.33 0.07
CA LEU A 46 0.85 5.42 1.35
C LEU A 46 -0.53 4.79 1.24
N GLY A 47 -1.04 4.27 2.34
CA GLY A 47 -2.36 3.65 2.41
C GLY A 47 -2.90 3.71 3.83
N LEU A 48 -4.21 3.80 3.93
CA LEU A 48 -4.95 3.85 5.18
C LEU A 48 -6.20 3.00 5.01
N GLY A 49 -6.33 1.95 5.80
CA GLY A 49 -7.53 1.13 5.93
C GLY A 49 -8.21 1.44 7.25
N LEU A 50 -9.54 1.47 7.25
CA LEU A 50 -10.35 1.64 8.43
C LEU A 50 -11.47 0.60 8.42
N ILE A 51 -11.55 -0.19 9.48
CA ILE A 51 -12.52 -1.26 9.69
C ILE A 51 -13.44 -0.78 10.80
N VAL A 52 -14.75 -0.75 10.54
CA VAL A 52 -15.77 -0.35 11.51
C VAL A 52 -16.54 -1.59 11.97
N PRO A 53 -16.12 -2.26 13.05
CA PRO A 53 -16.89 -3.34 13.64
C PRO A 53 -18.09 -2.78 14.40
N GLY A 54 -19.26 -3.39 14.23
CA GLY A 54 -20.45 -3.10 15.03
C GLY A 54 -21.64 -2.46 14.30
N LEU A 55 -21.54 -2.16 13.00
CA LEU A 55 -22.64 -1.62 12.18
C LEU A 55 -23.22 -2.66 11.18
N GLY A 56 -23.37 -3.91 11.63
CA GLY A 56 -23.87 -5.01 10.79
C GLY A 56 -22.76 -5.65 9.95
N PRO A 57 -22.84 -5.70 8.60
CA PRO A 57 -21.79 -6.27 7.75
C PRO A 57 -20.43 -5.63 8.05
N ASP A 58 -19.34 -6.41 8.02
CA ASP A 58 -17.97 -5.92 8.28
C ASP A 58 -17.62 -4.88 7.20
N LEU A 59 -17.74 -3.61 7.58
CA LEU A 59 -17.63 -2.49 6.67
C LEU A 59 -16.22 -1.96 6.75
N ARG A 60 -15.49 -2.15 5.66
CA ARG A 60 -14.08 -1.81 5.55
C ARG A 60 -13.89 -0.75 4.48
N PHE A 61 -13.25 0.34 4.87
CA PHE A 61 -12.82 1.42 4.00
C PHE A 61 -11.32 1.27 3.75
N ASP A 62 -10.89 1.33 2.50
CA ASP A 62 -9.48 1.36 2.15
C ASP A 62 -9.19 2.60 1.30
N TYR A 63 -8.29 3.45 1.76
CA TYR A 63 -7.80 4.62 1.05
C TYR A 63 -6.32 4.43 0.71
N GLY A 64 -6.02 4.20 -0.56
CA GLY A 64 -4.66 4.09 -1.07
C GLY A 64 -4.21 5.36 -1.77
N PHE A 65 -3.10 5.93 -1.35
CA PHE A 65 -2.44 7.05 -2.00
C PHE A 65 -1.10 6.60 -2.58
N ASN A 66 -0.99 6.49 -3.90
CA ASN A 66 0.26 6.11 -4.54
C ASN A 66 0.74 7.26 -5.39
N ARG A 67 1.85 7.89 -5.02
CA ARG A 67 2.52 8.82 -5.91
C ARG A 67 3.39 8.01 -6.85
N MET A 68 3.23 8.20 -8.15
CA MET A 68 4.07 7.62 -9.19
C MET A 68 4.75 8.77 -9.93
N GLU A 69 6.05 8.69 -10.12
CA GLU A 69 6.84 9.79 -10.70
C GLU A 69 6.37 10.17 -12.12
N ARG A 70 5.91 9.19 -12.90
CA ARG A 70 5.45 9.37 -14.29
C ARG A 70 3.93 9.47 -14.46
N LEU A 71 3.15 8.71 -13.67
CA LEU A 71 1.69 8.71 -13.75
C LEU A 71 1.03 9.75 -12.84
N GLY A 72 1.80 10.47 -12.03
CA GLY A 72 1.28 11.44 -11.08
C GLY A 72 0.73 10.79 -9.82
N THR A 73 -0.22 11.47 -9.18
CA THR A 73 -0.74 11.04 -7.87
C THR A 73 -2.00 10.20 -8.06
N LEU A 74 -1.91 8.91 -7.72
CA LEU A 74 -3.00 7.97 -7.80
C LEU A 74 -3.73 7.89 -6.44
N HIS A 75 -4.99 8.30 -6.44
CA HIS A 75 -5.90 8.13 -5.31
C HIS A 75 -6.80 6.91 -5.58
N ARG A 76 -6.73 5.91 -4.71
CA ARG A 76 -7.58 4.72 -4.74
C ARG A 76 -8.46 4.76 -3.50
N VAL A 77 -9.77 4.67 -3.71
CA VAL A 77 -10.74 4.52 -2.62
C VAL A 77 -11.47 3.20 -2.84
N GLY A 78 -11.52 2.39 -1.79
CA GLY A 78 -12.15 1.08 -1.76
C GLY A 78 -13.17 1.03 -0.63
N LEU A 79 -14.31 0.43 -0.93
CA LEU A 79 -15.36 0.10 0.02
C LEU A 79 -15.58 -1.40 -0.06
N HIS A 80 -15.46 -2.06 1.07
CA HIS A 80 -15.70 -3.48 1.20
C HIS A 80 -16.87 -3.69 2.16
N LEU A 81 -17.88 -4.42 1.69
CA LEU A 81 -19.09 -4.75 2.41
C LEU A 81 -19.21 -6.28 2.40
N SER A 82 -19.06 -6.92 3.56
CA SER A 82 -19.32 -8.35 3.68
C SER A 82 -20.74 -8.58 4.23
N LEU A 83 -21.68 -8.96 3.37
CA LEU A 83 -23.06 -9.28 3.75
C LEU A 83 -23.22 -10.74 4.19
#